data_AF-A0AAV6N2V5-F1
#
_entry.id   AF-A0AAV6N2V5-F1
#
_cell.length_a   1.000
_cell.length_b   1.000
_cell.length_c   1.000
_cell.angle_alpha   90.00
_cell.angle_beta   90.00
_cell.angle_gamma   90.00
#
_symmetry.space_group_name_H-M   'P 1'
#
loop_
_entity.id
_entity.type
_entity.pdbx_description
1 polymer ?
#
loop_
_entity_poly.entity_id
_entity_poly.type
_entity_poly.pdbx_seq_one_letter_code
_entity_poly.pdbx_strand_id
1 'polypeptide(L)'
;MEASFASHCCLCFILFLSLFPIQCVSQHPYLGTSNQTSGCSINDTNSTPNGYYSCAYVSSSSCSSYLIAKYKSHNHDLGFYDTSFGNTNLVMKAVGCSCGGDHLYGNITEYNTTSGDSYETIANHVFHGFTSCSMLRSFNPNHSIDINASSTEGISVEVRLRCACPTKDQKNSGIESLVVYMVQPNESISSIARDLVVDKDTILDANMLSNTTQLYPFTPLLVPLNTYETCKLDPSNSNVCDRYRDSYFKALIIGIIYIIATESHSIGIYSFCSMAPSDDDLPR
;
A
#
# COMPACT_ATOMS: atom_id res chain seq x y z
N MET A 1 -4.01 51.72 -20.72
CA MET A 1 -4.91 50.97 -19.82
C MET A 1 -4.98 49.47 -20.13
N GLU A 2 -4.43 48.99 -21.25
CA GLU A 2 -4.51 47.56 -21.63
C GLU A 2 -3.44 46.66 -21.00
N ALA A 3 -2.26 47.19 -20.67
CA ALA A 3 -1.15 46.41 -20.10
C ALA A 3 -1.42 45.88 -18.67
N SER A 4 -2.34 46.52 -17.93
CA SER A 4 -2.69 46.12 -16.56
C SER A 4 -3.58 44.87 -16.51
N PHE A 5 -4.44 44.69 -17.52
CA PHE A 5 -5.41 43.59 -17.56
C PHE A 5 -4.76 42.24 -17.90
N ALA A 6 -3.77 42.26 -18.81
CA ALA A 6 -2.97 41.08 -19.16
C ALA A 6 -2.13 40.57 -17.97
N SER A 7 -1.61 41.48 -17.15
CA SER A 7 -0.81 41.14 -15.96
C SER A 7 -1.63 40.44 -14.88
N HIS A 8 -2.86 40.92 -14.62
CA HIS A 8 -3.77 40.29 -13.67
C HIS A 8 -4.27 38.93 -14.15
N CYS A 9 -4.53 38.77 -15.45
CA CYS A 9 -4.87 37.47 -16.03
C CYS A 9 -3.72 36.46 -15.91
N CYS A 10 -2.48 36.88 -16.16
CA CYS A 10 -1.29 36.03 -15.96
C CYS A 10 -1.11 35.64 -14.49
N LEU A 11 -1.29 36.58 -13.55
CA LEU A 11 -1.15 36.29 -12.12
C LEU A 11 -2.21 35.29 -11.63
N CYS A 12 -3.45 35.44 -12.08
CA CYS A 12 -4.52 34.50 -11.79
C CYS A 12 -4.26 33.13 -12.42
N PHE A 13 -3.70 33.06 -13.64
CA PHE A 13 -3.35 31.80 -14.30
C PHE A 13 -2.20 31.08 -13.59
N ILE A 14 -1.19 31.81 -13.12
CA ILE A 14 -0.06 31.26 -12.34
C ILE A 14 -0.54 30.80 -10.95
N LEU A 15 -1.43 31.55 -10.29
CA LEU A 15 -2.05 31.13 -9.03
C LEU A 15 -2.91 29.88 -9.24
N PHE A 16 -3.67 29.78 -10.34
CA PHE A 16 -4.42 28.58 -10.69
C PHE A 16 -3.51 27.37 -10.90
N LEU A 17 -2.39 27.53 -11.63
CA LEU A 17 -1.39 26.48 -11.83
C LEU A 17 -0.68 26.07 -10.53
N SER A 18 -0.60 26.95 -9.53
CA SER A 18 -0.03 26.64 -8.21
C SER A 18 -1.02 25.96 -7.24
N LEU A 19 -2.32 26.11 -7.49
CA LEU A 19 -3.39 25.45 -6.72
C LEU A 19 -3.66 24.02 -7.18
N PHE A 20 -3.15 23.63 -8.35
CA PHE A 20 -3.06 22.25 -8.79
C PHE A 20 -1.59 21.86 -8.91
N PRO A 21 -0.87 21.58 -7.80
CA PRO A 21 0.30 20.74 -7.94
C PRO A 21 -0.20 19.48 -8.65
N ILE A 22 0.31 19.24 -9.86
CA ILE A 22 0.16 17.94 -10.52
C ILE A 22 0.95 16.99 -9.64
N GLN A 23 0.33 16.54 -8.55
CA GLN A 23 0.82 15.43 -7.77
C GLN A 23 0.53 14.20 -8.62
N CYS A 24 1.40 13.92 -9.58
CA CYS A 24 1.52 12.60 -10.14
C CYS A 24 2.03 11.68 -9.02
N VAL A 25 1.13 11.24 -8.13
CA VAL A 25 1.40 10.15 -7.17
C VAL A 25 1.33 8.79 -7.87
N SER A 26 1.16 8.78 -9.20
CA SER A 26 1.01 7.57 -9.97
C SER A 26 2.34 6.89 -10.25
N GLN A 27 2.49 5.64 -9.79
CA GLN A 27 3.82 5.02 -9.75
C GLN A 27 3.92 3.71 -10.51
N HIS A 28 2.84 2.96 -10.66
CA HIS A 28 2.82 1.83 -11.57
C HIS A 28 1.41 1.67 -12.15
N PRO A 29 1.24 1.65 -13.48
CA PRO A 29 -0.08 1.43 -14.06
C PRO A 29 -0.60 0.08 -13.61
N TYR A 30 -1.87 0.04 -13.21
CA TYR A 30 -2.57 -1.22 -12.98
C TYR A 30 -2.40 -2.13 -14.20
N LEU A 31 -2.02 -3.37 -13.95
CA LEU A 31 -1.73 -4.35 -14.99
C LEU A 31 -3.05 -4.89 -15.54
N GLY A 32 -3.71 -4.08 -16.36
CA GLY A 32 -5.14 -4.17 -16.70
C GLY A 32 -5.60 -5.37 -17.54
N THR A 33 -4.88 -6.50 -17.58
CA THR A 33 -5.41 -7.75 -18.15
C THR A 33 -4.83 -8.96 -17.40
N SER A 34 -5.69 -9.94 -17.07
CA SER A 34 -5.26 -11.21 -16.44
C SER A 34 -4.23 -11.96 -17.30
N ASN A 35 -4.33 -11.91 -18.63
CA ASN A 35 -3.36 -12.55 -19.52
C ASN A 35 -1.92 -12.03 -19.34
N GLN A 36 -1.72 -10.79 -18.86
CA GLN A 36 -0.38 -10.25 -18.61
C GLN A 36 0.18 -10.60 -17.23
N THR A 37 -0.68 -10.97 -16.28
CA THR A 37 -0.31 -11.21 -14.87
C THR A 37 -0.35 -12.68 -14.48
N SER A 38 -1.24 -13.47 -15.09
CA SER A 38 -1.46 -14.90 -14.87
C SER A 38 -1.22 -15.76 -16.12
N GLY A 39 -0.88 -15.17 -17.27
CA GLY A 39 -0.66 -15.89 -18.52
C GLY A 39 0.59 -16.78 -18.46
N CYS A 40 0.40 -18.07 -18.72
CA CYS A 40 1.46 -19.08 -18.76
C CYS A 40 1.64 -19.67 -20.16
N SER A 41 1.12 -18.99 -21.20
CA SER A 41 1.21 -19.43 -22.58
C SER A 41 2.67 -19.68 -22.95
N ILE A 42 2.95 -20.84 -23.55
CA ILE A 42 4.29 -21.22 -24.01
C ILE A 42 4.80 -20.25 -25.11
N ASN A 43 3.88 -19.55 -25.78
CA ASN A 43 4.18 -18.54 -26.78
C ASN A 43 4.42 -17.14 -26.20
N ASP A 44 4.26 -16.94 -24.89
CA ASP A 44 4.75 -15.73 -24.22
C ASP A 44 6.27 -15.84 -24.06
N THR A 45 6.97 -15.70 -25.17
CA THR A 45 8.44 -15.73 -25.28
C THR A 45 9.12 -14.52 -24.63
N ASN A 46 8.34 -13.62 -24.03
CA ASN A 46 8.88 -12.49 -23.29
C ASN A 46 9.40 -13.00 -21.95
N SER A 47 10.69 -13.30 -21.92
CA SER A 47 11.52 -13.56 -20.73
C SER A 47 11.61 -12.37 -19.77
N THR A 48 10.96 -11.25 -20.08
CA THR A 48 10.78 -10.14 -19.15
C THR A 48 9.79 -10.54 -18.06
N PRO A 49 10.09 -10.31 -16.78
CA PRO A 49 9.16 -10.45 -15.66
C PRO A 49 7.92 -9.54 -15.81
N ASN A 50 6.99 -9.93 -16.65
CA ASN A 50 5.78 -9.15 -16.89
C ASN A 50 5.00 -9.01 -15.57
N GLY A 51 4.62 -7.77 -15.28
CA GLY A 51 3.87 -7.40 -14.10
C GLY A 51 4.67 -7.23 -12.80
N TYR A 52 6.00 -7.20 -12.84
CA TYR A 52 6.81 -6.74 -11.72
C TYR A 52 7.10 -5.26 -11.83
N TYR A 53 7.25 -4.62 -10.68
CA TYR A 53 7.49 -3.19 -10.59
C TYR A 53 8.95 -2.85 -10.89
N SER A 54 9.17 -1.70 -11.52
CA SER A 54 10.52 -1.27 -11.93
C SER A 54 11.27 -0.67 -10.74
N CYS A 55 12.57 -0.94 -10.69
CA CYS A 55 13.48 -0.31 -9.73
C CYS A 55 13.75 1.17 -10.00
N ALA A 56 13.42 1.67 -11.19
CA ALA A 56 13.76 3.03 -11.61
C ALA A 56 13.20 4.14 -10.69
N TYR A 57 12.11 3.85 -9.97
CA TYR A 57 11.38 4.85 -9.18
C TYR A 57 11.59 4.70 -7.66
N VAL A 58 12.33 3.69 -7.21
CA VAL A 58 12.40 3.35 -5.78
C VAL A 58 13.42 4.23 -5.05
N SER A 59 13.02 4.83 -3.94
CA SER A 59 13.87 5.73 -3.14
C SER A 59 15.01 5.02 -2.39
N SER A 60 14.88 3.72 -2.13
CA SER A 60 15.82 2.88 -1.42
C SER A 60 16.00 1.55 -2.16
N SER A 61 17.19 0.94 -2.10
CA SER A 61 17.44 -0.37 -2.75
C SER A 61 16.61 -1.52 -2.17
N SER A 62 15.96 -1.28 -1.01
CA SER A 62 15.02 -2.21 -0.39
C SER A 62 13.97 -1.48 0.47
N CYS A 63 12.88 -2.18 0.79
CA CYS A 63 11.85 -1.75 1.75
C CYS A 63 11.09 -2.97 2.30
N SER A 64 10.23 -2.75 3.30
CA SER A 64 9.20 -3.73 3.67
C SER A 64 7.97 -3.56 2.79
N SER A 65 7.42 -4.68 2.32
CA SER A 65 6.17 -4.74 1.56
C SER A 65 5.31 -5.88 2.10
N TYR A 66 4.01 -5.82 1.83
CA TYR A 66 3.02 -6.74 2.39
C TYR A 66 2.20 -7.37 1.27
N LEU A 67 2.14 -8.69 1.24
CA LEU A 67 1.38 -9.45 0.25
C LEU A 67 0.06 -9.86 0.88
N ILE A 68 -1.06 -9.44 0.31
CA ILE A 68 -2.38 -9.64 0.94
C ILE A 68 -3.42 -10.13 -0.06
N ALA A 69 -4.26 -11.07 0.35
CA ALA A 69 -5.44 -11.48 -0.40
C ALA A 69 -6.59 -11.87 0.53
N LYS A 70 -7.83 -11.72 0.05
CA LYS A 70 -9.02 -12.34 0.66
C LYS A 70 -9.11 -13.81 0.27
N TYR A 71 -8.33 -14.65 0.93
CA TYR A 71 -8.36 -16.09 0.71
C TYR A 71 -8.53 -16.84 2.04
N LYS A 72 -8.88 -18.13 1.98
CA LYS A 72 -8.74 -19.04 3.13
C LYS A 72 -7.41 -19.79 2.95
N SER A 73 -6.34 -19.34 3.62
CA SER A 73 -5.03 -20.00 3.44
C SER A 73 -5.11 -21.46 3.87
N HIS A 74 -4.50 -22.33 3.07
CA HIS A 74 -4.08 -23.67 3.51
C HIS A 74 -2.55 -23.81 3.49
N ASN A 75 -1.82 -22.73 3.16
CA ASN A 75 -0.39 -22.76 2.83
C ASN A 75 0.47 -22.00 3.88
N HIS A 76 0.34 -22.38 5.16
CA HIS A 76 1.17 -21.82 6.23
C HIS A 76 2.67 -22.09 6.04
N ASP A 77 3.01 -23.19 5.37
CA ASP A 77 4.39 -23.62 5.14
C ASP A 77 5.19 -22.64 4.25
N LEU A 78 4.51 -21.80 3.46
CA LEU A 78 5.12 -20.77 2.62
C LEU A 78 5.31 -19.43 3.36
N GLY A 79 5.04 -19.39 4.67
CA GLY A 79 5.15 -18.19 5.51
C GLY A 79 3.99 -17.21 5.34
N PHE A 80 2.90 -17.63 4.71
CA PHE A 80 1.63 -16.91 4.75
C PHE A 80 0.89 -17.23 6.04
N TYR A 81 0.30 -16.22 6.66
CA TYR A 81 -0.47 -16.37 7.89
C TYR A 81 -1.80 -15.65 7.77
N ASP A 82 -2.79 -16.17 8.50
CA ASP A 82 -4.08 -15.53 8.61
C ASP A 82 -3.97 -14.31 9.53
N THR A 83 -4.56 -13.21 9.11
CA THR A 83 -4.65 -11.98 9.88
C THR A 83 -6.04 -11.38 9.75
N SER A 84 -6.40 -10.49 10.66
CA SER A 84 -7.62 -9.71 10.56
C SER A 84 -7.28 -8.24 10.49
N PHE A 85 -7.76 -7.56 9.45
CA PHE A 85 -7.67 -6.11 9.34
C PHE A 85 -9.08 -5.53 9.34
N GLY A 86 -9.37 -4.71 10.37
CA GLY A 86 -10.74 -4.32 10.67
C GLY A 86 -11.61 -5.55 10.98
N ASN A 87 -12.68 -5.75 10.21
CA ASN A 87 -13.58 -6.91 10.33
C ASN A 87 -13.34 -7.96 9.23
N THR A 88 -12.21 -7.87 8.54
CA THR A 88 -11.90 -8.69 7.39
C THR A 88 -10.81 -9.70 7.71
N ASN A 89 -11.07 -10.99 7.44
CA ASN A 89 -10.04 -12.01 7.47
C ASN A 89 -9.26 -12.02 6.15
N LEU A 90 -7.95 -12.01 6.27
CA LEU A 90 -7.00 -11.88 5.17
C LEU A 90 -5.89 -12.90 5.33
N VAL A 91 -5.29 -13.28 4.21
CA VAL A 91 -4.01 -14.00 4.20
C VAL A 91 -2.93 -12.97 3.91
N MET A 92 -1.87 -12.99 4.70
CA MET A 92 -0.81 -12.00 4.65
C MET A 92 0.57 -12.65 4.71
N LYS A 93 1.53 -12.03 4.01
CA LYS A 93 2.96 -12.29 4.20
C LYS A 93 3.72 -10.97 4.13
N ALA A 94 4.50 -10.66 5.18
CA ALA A 94 5.47 -9.58 5.13
C ALA A 94 6.71 -10.04 4.36
N VAL A 95 7.21 -9.21 3.44
CA VAL A 95 8.40 -9.52 2.64
C VAL A 95 9.37 -8.34 2.64
N GLY A 96 10.66 -8.67 2.74
CA GLY A 96 11.72 -7.74 2.32
C GLY A 96 11.68 -7.64 0.81
N CYS A 97 11.45 -6.44 0.30
CA CYS A 97 11.39 -6.14 -1.12
C CYS A 97 12.71 -5.49 -1.53
N SER A 98 13.39 -6.02 -2.54
CA SER A 98 14.66 -5.48 -3.00
C SER A 98 14.76 -5.51 -4.53
N CYS A 99 15.66 -4.68 -5.02
CA CYS A 99 15.99 -4.63 -6.43
C CYS A 99 17.05 -5.68 -6.78
N GLY A 100 16.83 -6.41 -7.88
CA GLY A 100 17.97 -6.99 -8.59
C GLY A 100 17.72 -7.11 -10.08
N GLY A 101 18.71 -6.69 -10.85
CA GLY A 101 18.43 -6.17 -12.19
C GLY A 101 17.54 -4.94 -12.11
N ASP A 102 16.58 -4.83 -13.04
CA ASP A 102 15.68 -3.68 -13.16
C ASP A 102 14.32 -3.87 -12.47
N HIS A 103 14.13 -4.98 -11.75
CA HIS A 103 12.84 -5.37 -11.18
C HIS A 103 12.90 -5.52 -9.65
N LEU A 104 11.81 -5.11 -9.00
CA LEU A 104 11.56 -5.33 -7.57
C LEU A 104 10.98 -6.72 -7.34
N TYR A 105 11.53 -7.46 -6.38
CA TYR A 105 10.92 -8.71 -5.91
C TYR A 105 11.25 -8.97 -4.44
N GLY A 106 10.39 -9.79 -3.82
CA GLY A 106 10.53 -10.21 -2.44
C GLY A 106 11.64 -11.24 -2.29
N ASN A 107 12.09 -11.44 -1.05
CA ASN A 107 13.05 -12.48 -0.70
C ASN A 107 12.73 -13.84 -1.38
N ILE A 108 13.80 -14.53 -1.78
CA ILE A 108 13.73 -15.85 -2.42
C ILE A 108 13.01 -16.83 -1.49
N THR A 109 11.98 -17.48 -2.03
CA THR A 109 11.29 -18.61 -1.39
C THR A 109 11.55 -19.84 -2.24
N GLU A 110 12.10 -20.91 -1.65
CA GLU A 110 12.21 -22.20 -2.34
C GLU A 110 10.89 -22.97 -2.21
N TYR A 111 10.44 -23.56 -3.31
CA TYR A 111 9.26 -24.42 -3.35
C TYR A 111 9.62 -25.78 -3.92
N ASN A 112 9.40 -26.83 -3.14
CA ASN A 112 9.53 -28.19 -3.62
C ASN A 112 8.23 -28.61 -4.28
N THR A 113 8.31 -28.80 -5.58
CA THR A 113 7.20 -29.22 -6.43
C THR A 113 6.66 -30.60 -6.05
N THR A 114 5.36 -30.75 -6.26
CA THR A 114 4.55 -31.93 -5.99
C THR A 114 3.97 -32.50 -7.29
N SER A 115 3.39 -33.70 -7.23
CA SER A 115 2.79 -34.33 -8.40
C SER A 115 1.67 -33.47 -8.99
N GLY A 116 1.77 -33.14 -10.28
CA GLY A 116 0.81 -32.29 -10.98
C GLY A 116 1.17 -30.81 -11.01
N ASP A 117 2.28 -30.40 -10.37
CA ASP A 117 2.73 -29.03 -10.46
C ASP A 117 3.25 -28.66 -11.84
N SER A 118 2.85 -27.47 -12.26
CA SER A 118 3.39 -26.72 -13.39
C SER A 118 3.67 -25.29 -12.94
N TYR A 119 4.41 -24.51 -13.72
CA TYR A 119 4.58 -23.09 -13.39
C TYR A 119 3.25 -22.34 -13.25
N GLU A 120 2.21 -22.75 -13.98
CA GLU A 120 0.88 -22.17 -13.87
C GLU A 120 0.20 -22.48 -12.55
N THR A 121 0.22 -23.75 -12.12
CA THR A 121 -0.38 -24.12 -10.85
C THR A 121 0.40 -23.52 -9.68
N ILE A 122 1.73 -23.49 -9.76
CA ILE A 122 2.57 -22.84 -8.75
C ILE A 122 2.24 -21.34 -8.65
N ALA A 123 2.21 -20.63 -9.77
CA ALA A 123 1.96 -19.19 -9.76
C ALA A 123 0.55 -18.86 -9.26
N ASN A 124 -0.48 -19.50 -9.81
CA ASN A 124 -1.88 -19.09 -9.60
C ASN A 124 -2.54 -19.77 -8.40
N HIS A 125 -2.16 -21.01 -8.05
CA HIS A 125 -2.80 -21.79 -7.00
C HIS A 125 -1.96 -21.92 -5.73
N VAL A 126 -0.64 -22.11 -5.85
CA VAL A 126 0.25 -22.26 -4.68
C VAL A 126 0.58 -20.88 -4.08
N PHE A 127 0.97 -19.93 -4.94
CA PHE A 127 1.35 -18.57 -4.55
C PHE A 127 0.26 -17.53 -4.84
N HIS A 128 -0.94 -17.96 -5.25
CA HIS A 128 -2.11 -17.10 -5.41
C HIS A 128 -1.86 -15.83 -6.26
N GLY A 129 -1.05 -15.91 -7.32
CA GLY A 129 -0.72 -14.78 -8.19
C GLY A 129 0.40 -13.87 -7.66
N PHE A 130 0.92 -14.10 -6.45
CA PHE A 130 2.07 -13.34 -5.92
C PHE A 130 3.39 -13.67 -6.62
N THR A 131 3.39 -14.57 -7.58
CA THR A 131 4.47 -14.74 -8.56
C THR A 131 3.86 -14.91 -9.95
N SER A 132 4.67 -15.21 -10.96
CA SER A 132 4.16 -15.50 -12.31
C SER A 132 4.98 -16.54 -13.03
N CYS A 133 4.36 -17.17 -14.02
CA CYS A 133 5.01 -18.16 -14.87
C CYS A 133 6.27 -17.64 -15.56
N SER A 134 6.23 -16.42 -16.11
CA SER A 134 7.41 -15.81 -16.74
C SER A 134 8.57 -15.67 -15.74
N MET A 135 8.26 -15.32 -14.49
CA MET A 135 9.26 -15.18 -13.44
C MET A 135 9.83 -16.52 -12.97
N LEU A 136 8.94 -17.50 -12.78
CA LEU A 136 9.35 -18.85 -12.44
C LEU A 136 10.27 -19.40 -13.54
N ARG A 137 9.94 -19.24 -14.82
CA ARG A 137 10.81 -19.62 -15.94
C ARG A 137 12.14 -18.85 -15.95
N SER A 138 12.13 -17.53 -15.74
CA SER A 138 13.34 -16.70 -15.84
C SER A 138 14.37 -17.02 -14.75
N PHE A 139 13.91 -17.36 -13.54
CA PHE A 139 14.79 -17.75 -12.44
C PHE A 139 15.07 -19.25 -12.35
N ASN A 140 14.36 -20.07 -13.13
CA ASN A 140 14.56 -21.50 -13.17
C ASN A 140 14.79 -22.00 -14.61
N PRO A 141 15.74 -21.43 -15.38
CA PRO A 141 15.89 -21.70 -16.81
C PRO A 141 16.27 -23.16 -17.13
N ASN A 142 16.76 -23.91 -16.13
CA ASN A 142 17.18 -25.30 -16.27
C ASN A 142 16.06 -26.29 -15.90
N HIS A 143 14.88 -25.81 -15.54
CA HIS A 143 13.75 -26.65 -15.15
C HIS A 143 12.66 -26.61 -16.22
N SER A 144 12.18 -27.79 -16.63
CA SER A 144 11.07 -27.93 -17.57
C SER A 144 9.80 -28.32 -16.81
N ILE A 145 9.23 -27.35 -16.07
CA ILE A 145 8.02 -27.52 -15.23
C ILE A 145 6.79 -26.96 -15.96
N ASP A 146 6.82 -26.96 -17.30
CA ASP A 146 5.68 -26.56 -18.11
C ASP A 146 4.65 -27.70 -18.26
N ILE A 147 3.46 -27.35 -18.76
CA ILE A 147 2.34 -28.26 -18.96
C ILE A 147 2.81 -29.48 -19.78
N ASN A 148 2.60 -30.69 -19.24
CA ASN A 148 2.98 -32.01 -19.78
C ASN A 148 4.37 -32.57 -19.38
N ALA A 149 5.08 -31.98 -18.42
CA ALA A 149 6.24 -32.64 -17.84
C ALA A 149 5.82 -33.96 -17.15
N SER A 150 6.44 -35.07 -17.53
CA SER A 150 6.05 -36.44 -17.09
C SER A 150 6.29 -36.71 -15.60
N SER A 151 7.12 -35.89 -14.96
CA SER A 151 7.36 -35.88 -13.51
C SER A 151 7.98 -34.55 -13.12
N THR A 152 7.27 -33.74 -12.36
CA THR A 152 7.80 -32.48 -11.81
C THR A 152 8.13 -32.59 -10.33
N GLU A 153 7.75 -33.68 -9.66
CA GLU A 153 7.89 -33.83 -8.20
C GLU A 153 9.34 -33.76 -7.71
N GLY A 154 9.56 -33.06 -6.60
CA GLY A 154 10.84 -32.96 -5.91
C GLY A 154 11.82 -31.96 -6.53
N ILE A 155 11.44 -31.23 -7.57
CA ILE A 155 12.24 -30.13 -8.11
C ILE A 155 12.10 -28.92 -7.18
N SER A 156 13.22 -28.41 -6.66
CA SER A 156 13.26 -27.15 -5.92
C SER A 156 13.21 -25.99 -6.90
N VAL A 157 12.17 -25.17 -6.80
CA VAL A 157 11.91 -24.01 -7.64
C VAL A 157 12.20 -22.74 -6.86
N GLU A 158 13.05 -21.86 -7.41
CA GLU A 158 13.26 -20.52 -6.89
C GLU A 158 12.05 -19.64 -7.19
N VAL A 159 11.35 -19.20 -6.15
CA VAL A 159 10.16 -18.34 -6.28
C VAL A 159 10.49 -16.94 -5.76
N ARG A 160 10.33 -15.96 -6.66
CA ARG A 160 10.42 -14.53 -6.31
C ARG A 160 9.04 -13.91 -6.28
N LEU A 161 8.69 -13.32 -5.14
CA LEU A 161 7.36 -12.76 -4.92
C LEU A 161 7.26 -11.32 -5.45
N ARG A 162 6.12 -10.96 -6.03
CA ARG A 162 5.79 -9.60 -6.46
C ARG A 162 5.67 -8.72 -5.21
N CYS A 163 6.52 -7.73 -5.06
CA CYS A 163 6.48 -6.78 -3.95
C CYS A 163 6.64 -5.35 -4.49
N ALA A 164 6.26 -4.36 -3.70
CA ALA A 164 6.34 -2.97 -4.11
C ALA A 164 6.93 -2.10 -3.00
N CYS A 165 7.71 -1.10 -3.39
CA CYS A 165 8.27 -0.12 -2.47
C CYS A 165 7.71 1.27 -2.70
N PRO A 166 7.46 2.05 -1.64
CA PRO A 166 7.10 3.44 -1.80
C PRO A 166 8.19 4.22 -2.55
N THR A 167 7.76 4.97 -3.53
CA THR A 167 8.55 6.02 -4.19
C THR A 167 8.89 7.14 -3.21
N LYS A 168 9.87 7.97 -3.61
CA LYS A 168 10.23 9.18 -2.86
C LYS A 168 9.02 10.10 -2.62
N ASP A 169 8.19 10.32 -3.63
CA ASP A 169 7.04 11.23 -3.51
C ASP A 169 5.95 10.66 -2.60
N GLN A 170 5.73 9.34 -2.66
CA GLN A 170 4.84 8.66 -1.72
C GLN A 170 5.33 8.79 -0.27
N LYS A 171 6.63 8.58 -0.03
CA LYS A 171 7.20 8.78 1.31
C LYS A 171 7.06 10.23 1.78
N ASN A 172 7.26 11.20 0.90
CA ASN A 172 7.06 12.63 1.21
C ASN A 172 5.60 12.94 1.55
N SER A 173 4.65 12.22 0.94
CA SER A 173 3.21 12.31 1.25
C SER A 173 2.77 11.47 2.47
N GLY A 174 3.71 10.88 3.21
CA GLY A 174 3.43 10.13 4.43
C GLY A 174 3.07 8.66 4.24
N ILE A 175 3.27 8.09 3.04
CA ILE A 175 3.15 6.66 2.81
C ILE A 175 4.38 5.95 3.37
N GLU A 176 4.14 5.01 4.28
CA GLU A 176 5.16 4.23 4.97
C GLU A 176 5.47 2.94 4.20
N SER A 177 4.44 2.24 3.72
CA SER A 177 4.57 0.95 3.05
C SER A 177 3.55 0.77 1.93
N LEU A 178 3.82 -0.18 1.04
CA LEU A 178 2.88 -0.60 0.00
C LEU A 178 2.48 -2.05 0.25
N VAL A 179 1.16 -2.28 0.23
CA VAL A 179 0.57 -3.60 0.11
C VAL A 179 0.44 -3.93 -1.38
N VAL A 180 0.87 -5.13 -1.75
CA VAL A 180 0.49 -5.78 -3.00
C VAL A 180 -0.74 -6.63 -2.71
N TYR A 181 -1.92 -6.08 -3.01
CA TYR A 181 -3.19 -6.76 -2.81
C TYR A 181 -3.54 -7.58 -4.04
N MET A 182 -3.75 -8.89 -3.89
CA MET A 182 -4.16 -9.73 -4.99
C MET A 182 -5.69 -9.72 -5.14
N VAL A 183 -6.16 -9.07 -6.20
CA VAL A 183 -7.60 -9.00 -6.52
C VAL A 183 -8.19 -10.40 -6.66
N GLN A 184 -9.31 -10.62 -5.96
CA GLN A 184 -10.11 -11.83 -6.02
C GLN A 184 -11.37 -11.62 -6.90
N PRO A 185 -12.02 -12.71 -7.33
CA PRO A 185 -13.28 -12.62 -8.07
C PRO A 185 -14.33 -11.78 -7.33
N ASN A 186 -15.04 -10.93 -8.09
CA ASN A 186 -16.13 -10.07 -7.62
C ASN A 186 -15.73 -8.96 -6.64
N GLU A 187 -14.45 -8.60 -6.55
CA GLU A 187 -14.01 -7.45 -5.79
C GLU A 187 -14.04 -6.14 -6.60
N SER A 188 -14.14 -5.03 -5.87
CA SER A 188 -14.07 -3.67 -6.40
C SER A 188 -13.07 -2.85 -5.60
N ILE A 189 -12.61 -1.72 -6.14
CA ILE A 189 -11.71 -0.81 -5.44
C ILE A 189 -12.35 -0.34 -4.11
N SER A 190 -13.66 -0.07 -4.12
CA SER A 190 -14.39 0.35 -2.92
C SER A 190 -14.49 -0.75 -1.86
N SER A 191 -14.68 -2.02 -2.26
CA SER A 191 -14.69 -3.11 -1.29
C SER A 191 -13.30 -3.27 -0.67
N ILE A 192 -12.25 -3.32 -1.48
CA ILE A 192 -10.85 -3.48 -1.03
C ILE A 192 -10.44 -2.34 -0.08
N ALA A 193 -10.76 -1.09 -0.43
CA ALA A 193 -10.50 0.08 0.41
C ALA A 193 -11.16 -0.05 1.78
N ARG A 194 -12.44 -0.45 1.82
CA ARG A 194 -13.18 -0.70 3.06
C ARG A 194 -12.56 -1.83 3.88
N ASP A 195 -12.16 -2.91 3.22
CA ASP A 195 -11.61 -4.09 3.87
C ASP A 195 -10.25 -3.82 4.54
N LEU A 196 -9.43 -2.99 3.88
CA LEU A 196 -8.14 -2.52 4.38
C LEU A 196 -8.22 -1.18 5.12
N VAL A 197 -9.43 -0.70 5.42
CA VAL A 197 -9.71 0.58 6.13
C VAL A 197 -8.81 1.72 5.67
N VAL A 198 -8.62 1.83 4.36
CA VAL A 198 -7.87 2.91 3.70
C VAL A 198 -8.81 3.79 2.89
N ASP A 199 -8.35 4.99 2.56
CA ASP A 199 -9.05 5.81 1.59
C ASP A 199 -8.99 5.17 0.19
N LYS A 200 -10.12 5.16 -0.49
CA LYS A 200 -10.25 4.58 -1.84
C LYS A 200 -9.46 5.40 -2.86
N ASP A 201 -9.40 6.71 -2.69
CA ASP A 201 -8.78 7.60 -3.67
C ASP A 201 -7.24 7.40 -3.70
N THR A 202 -6.62 7.02 -2.57
CA THR A 202 -5.20 6.67 -2.54
C THR A 202 -4.89 5.40 -3.34
N ILE A 203 -5.81 4.42 -3.37
CA ILE A 203 -5.69 3.23 -4.22
C ILE A 203 -5.81 3.63 -5.69
N LEU A 204 -6.77 4.48 -6.03
CA LEU A 204 -6.96 4.94 -7.42
C LEU A 204 -5.69 5.63 -7.94
N ASP A 205 -5.17 6.58 -7.17
CA ASP A 205 -4.01 7.37 -7.53
C ASP A 205 -2.75 6.52 -7.68
N ALA A 206 -2.51 5.60 -6.72
CA ALA A 206 -1.33 4.73 -6.73
C ALA A 206 -1.26 3.81 -7.97
N ASN A 207 -2.42 3.46 -8.53
CA ASN A 207 -2.54 2.49 -9.63
C ASN A 207 -2.93 3.13 -10.97
N MET A 208 -3.01 4.47 -11.07
CA MET A 208 -3.48 5.19 -12.26
C MET A 208 -4.91 4.78 -12.69
N LEU A 209 -5.78 4.56 -11.71
CA LEU A 209 -7.13 4.06 -11.96
C LEU A 209 -8.18 5.16 -11.87
N SER A 210 -9.31 4.88 -12.52
CA SER A 210 -10.53 5.66 -12.41
C SER A 210 -11.55 4.91 -11.55
N ASN A 211 -12.53 5.61 -11.01
CA ASN A 211 -13.64 4.98 -10.27
C ASN A 211 -14.44 3.97 -11.10
N THR A 212 -14.36 4.03 -12.43
CA THR A 212 -15.05 3.14 -13.36
C THR A 212 -14.19 1.96 -13.82
N THR A 213 -12.93 1.88 -13.37
CA THR A 213 -12.04 0.79 -13.77
C THR A 213 -12.53 -0.54 -13.22
N GLN A 214 -12.70 -1.51 -14.12
CA GLN A 214 -12.94 -2.91 -13.77
C GLN A 214 -11.65 -3.59 -13.31
N LEU A 215 -11.71 -4.25 -12.15
CA LEU A 215 -10.60 -5.07 -11.67
C LEU A 215 -10.69 -6.49 -12.22
N TYR A 216 -9.53 -7.07 -12.52
CA TYR A 216 -9.38 -8.46 -12.95
C TYR A 216 -8.78 -9.30 -11.82
N PRO A 217 -9.30 -10.51 -11.58
CA PRO A 217 -8.72 -11.44 -10.59
C PRO A 217 -7.24 -11.75 -10.88
N PHE A 218 -6.49 -12.09 -9.84
CA PHE A 218 -5.06 -12.42 -9.88
C PHE A 218 -4.18 -11.30 -10.48
N THR A 219 -4.69 -10.06 -10.42
CA THR A 219 -3.94 -8.87 -10.80
C THR A 219 -3.55 -8.13 -9.53
N PRO A 220 -2.25 -7.82 -9.34
CA PRO A 220 -1.80 -7.09 -8.16
C PRO A 220 -2.32 -5.65 -8.21
N LEU A 221 -2.84 -5.18 -7.08
CA LEU A 221 -3.29 -3.82 -6.85
C LEU A 221 -2.45 -3.23 -5.71
N LEU A 222 -1.86 -2.06 -5.93
CA LEU A 222 -1.08 -1.37 -4.91
C LEU A 222 -2.00 -0.66 -3.93
N VAL A 223 -1.84 -0.93 -2.64
CA VAL A 223 -2.56 -0.23 -1.58
C VAL A 223 -1.56 0.50 -0.69
N PRO A 224 -1.45 1.84 -0.81
CA PRO A 224 -0.55 2.63 0.04
C PRO A 224 -1.04 2.67 1.47
N LEU A 225 -0.14 2.44 2.42
CA LEU A 225 -0.42 2.55 3.85
C LEU A 225 0.44 3.64 4.49
N ASN A 226 -0.18 4.49 5.30
CA ASN A 226 0.56 5.39 6.19
C ASN A 226 1.12 4.64 7.41
N THR A 227 1.85 5.35 8.28
CA THR A 227 2.48 4.76 9.48
C THR A 227 1.45 4.12 10.43
N TYR A 228 0.27 4.74 10.60
CA TYR A 228 -0.79 4.19 11.46
C TYR A 228 -1.37 2.90 10.88
N GLU A 229 -1.76 2.92 9.61
CA GLU A 229 -2.32 1.76 8.91
C GLU A 229 -1.32 0.61 8.86
N THR A 230 -0.04 0.91 8.58
CA THR A 230 1.04 -0.08 8.57
C THR A 230 1.21 -0.74 9.94
N CYS A 231 1.26 0.05 11.03
CA CYS A 231 1.36 -0.50 12.38
C CYS A 231 0.14 -1.33 12.78
N LYS A 232 -1.06 -0.90 12.38
CA LYS A 232 -2.29 -1.65 12.64
C LYS A 232 -2.30 -2.98 11.88
N LEU A 233 -1.73 -3.02 10.67
CA LEU A 233 -1.69 -4.19 9.82
C LEU A 233 -0.65 -5.19 10.31
N ASP A 234 0.52 -4.67 10.69
CA ASP A 234 1.64 -5.44 11.19
C ASP A 234 2.15 -4.89 12.53
N PRO A 235 1.51 -5.28 13.66
CA PRO A 235 1.94 -4.86 14.98
C PRO A 235 3.34 -5.36 15.37
N SER A 236 3.89 -6.32 14.63
CA SER A 236 5.23 -6.85 14.88
C SER A 236 6.34 -5.92 14.36
N ASN A 237 6.02 -4.99 13.47
CA ASN A 237 6.94 -3.98 12.96
C ASN A 237 7.15 -2.86 14.00
N SER A 238 7.91 -3.16 15.05
CA SER A 238 8.14 -2.27 16.19
C SER A 238 8.65 -0.89 15.77
N ASN A 239 9.54 -0.82 14.77
CA ASN A 239 10.09 0.45 14.29
C ASN A 239 9.03 1.39 13.75
N VAL A 240 8.05 0.88 12.99
CA VAL A 240 6.93 1.67 12.46
C VAL A 240 5.96 2.03 13.58
N CYS A 241 5.64 1.07 14.45
CA CYS A 241 4.71 1.27 15.56
C CYS A 241 5.22 2.27 16.61
N ASP A 242 6.52 2.28 16.89
CA ASP A 242 7.14 3.25 17.78
C ASP A 242 7.05 4.66 17.20
N ARG A 243 7.31 4.85 15.89
CA ARG A 243 7.12 6.14 15.21
C ARG A 243 5.67 6.62 15.25
N TYR A 244 4.71 5.70 15.08
CA TYR A 244 3.30 6.02 15.23
C TYR A 244 2.99 6.51 16.66
N ARG A 245 3.43 5.77 17.69
CA ARG A 245 3.22 6.14 19.09
C ARG A 245 3.84 7.49 19.43
N ASP A 246 5.05 7.75 18.95
CA ASP A 246 5.74 9.03 19.15
C ASP A 246 5.00 10.20 18.48
N SER A 247 4.53 9.98 17.25
CA SER A 247 3.74 10.99 16.51
C SER A 247 2.44 11.32 17.24
N TYR A 248 1.75 10.29 17.73
CA TYR A 248 0.52 10.45 18.52
C TYR A 248 0.78 11.20 19.83
N PHE A 249 1.83 10.82 20.57
CA PHE A 249 2.18 11.48 21.82
C PHE A 249 2.53 12.96 21.62
N LYS A 250 3.30 13.30 20.57
CA LYS A 250 3.60 14.69 20.20
C LYS A 250 2.32 15.47 19.90
N ALA A 251 1.40 14.91 19.11
CA ALA A 251 0.13 15.55 18.79
C ALA A 251 -0.73 15.82 20.04
N LEU A 252 -0.78 14.85 20.97
CA LEU A 252 -1.49 14.98 22.23
C LEU A 252 -0.90 16.09 23.11
N ILE A 253 0.43 16.16 23.24
CA ILE A 253 1.10 17.22 24.00
C ILE A 253 0.84 18.60 23.38
N ILE A 254 0.92 18.72 22.05
CA ILE A 254 0.61 19.98 21.35
C ILE A 254 -0.84 20.39 21.60
N GLY A 255 -1.78 19.44 21.53
CA GLY A 255 -3.20 19.68 21.83
C GLY A 255 -3.43 20.17 23.25
N ILE A 256 -2.78 19.54 24.25
CA ILE A 256 -2.87 19.97 25.65
C ILE A 256 -2.30 21.37 25.84
N ILE A 257 -1.12 21.67 25.26
CA ILE A 257 -0.52 23.02 25.32
C ILE A 257 -1.48 24.06 24.72
N TYR A 258 -2.11 23.74 23.58
CA TYR A 258 -3.07 24.62 22.93
C TYR A 258 -4.29 24.88 23.83
N ILE A 259 -4.86 23.86 24.45
CA ILE A 259 -5.99 24.00 25.39
C ILE A 259 -5.61 24.92 26.56
N ILE A 260 -4.47 24.65 27.21
CA ILE A 260 -3.98 25.47 28.33
C ILE A 260 -3.75 26.93 27.90
N ALA A 261 -3.20 27.15 26.71
CA ALA A 261 -2.99 28.49 26.14
C ALA A 261 -4.32 29.21 25.87
N THR A 262 -5.36 28.51 25.38
CA THR A 262 -6.68 29.11 25.13
C THR A 262 -7.48 29.41 26.41
N GLU A 263 -7.33 28.59 27.45
CA GLU A 263 -7.93 28.85 28.76
C GLU A 263 -7.28 30.05 29.45
N SER A 264 -5.95 30.17 29.38
CA SER A 264 -5.23 31.34 29.91
C SER A 264 -5.55 32.65 29.18
N HIS A 265 -5.97 32.60 27.91
CA HIS A 265 -6.52 33.76 27.20
C HIS A 265 -8.00 34.06 27.51
N SER A 266 -8.77 33.08 28.01
CA SER A 266 -10.19 33.26 28.36
C SER A 266 -10.39 33.80 29.80
N ILE A 267 -9.34 33.82 30.62
CA ILE A 267 -9.37 34.39 31.99
C ILE A 267 -9.31 35.95 31.97
N GLY A 268 -9.19 36.58 30.79
CA GLY A 268 -9.10 38.04 30.66
C GLY A 268 -10.41 38.83 30.50
N ILE A 269 -11.60 38.20 30.40
CA ILE A 269 -12.86 38.91 30.06
C ILE A 269 -14.06 38.49 30.93
N TYR A 270 -13.84 38.14 32.20
CA TYR A 270 -14.90 38.26 33.21
C TYR A 270 -14.47 39.26 34.27
N SER A 271 -14.71 40.53 33.95
CA SER A 271 -14.76 41.59 34.94
C SER A 271 -15.88 41.25 35.92
N PHE A 272 -15.50 40.77 37.11
CA PHE A 272 -16.37 40.75 38.27
C PHE A 272 -16.73 42.20 38.59
N CYS A 273 -17.84 42.67 38.04
CA CYS A 273 -18.57 43.77 38.62
C CYS A 273 -19.49 43.17 39.70
N SER A 274 -19.08 43.28 40.96
CA SER A 274 -20.01 43.17 42.07
C SER A 274 -19.59 44.20 43.10
N MET A 275 -20.34 45.30 43.05
CA MET A 275 -20.35 46.39 44.02
C MET A 275 -20.61 45.81 45.42
N ALA A 276 -19.75 46.15 46.38
CA ALA A 276 -20.16 46.17 47.78
C ALA A 276 -21.24 47.27 47.96
N PRO A 277 -22.21 47.07 48.85
CA PRO A 277 -22.17 47.92 50.04
C PRO A 277 -22.58 47.23 51.37
N SER A 278 -21.85 47.65 52.40
CA SER A 278 -22.20 47.96 53.81
C SER A 278 -23.11 47.06 54.65
N ASP A 279 -22.57 46.75 55.83
CA ASP A 279 -23.26 46.46 57.09
C ASP A 279 -24.52 47.31 57.31
N ASP A 280 -25.66 46.66 57.59
CA ASP A 280 -26.43 46.85 58.82
C ASP A 280 -27.67 45.92 58.83
N ASP A 281 -28.09 45.58 60.07
CA ASP A 281 -29.37 45.02 60.49
C ASP A 281 -29.63 43.49 60.45
N LEU A 282 -29.20 42.81 61.52
CA LEU A 282 -30.09 41.97 62.36
C LEU A 282 -31.20 42.85 62.98
N PRO A 283 -32.37 42.38 63.49
CA PRO A 283 -32.75 41.02 63.95
C PRO A 283 -34.15 40.60 63.41
N ARG A 284 -34.82 39.49 63.74
CA ARG A 284 -34.93 38.64 64.93
C ARG A 284 -35.52 37.30 64.50
#